data_AF-A0A9D8WLH3-F1
#
_entry.id   AF-A0A9D8WLH3-F1
#
_cell.length_a   1.000
_cell.length_b   1.000
_cell.length_c   1.000
_cell.angle_alpha   90.00
_cell.angle_beta   90.00
_cell.angle_gamma   90.00
#
_symmetry.space_group_name_H-M   'P 1'
#
loop_
_entity.id
_entity.type
_entity.pdbx_description
1 polymer ?
#
loop_
_entity_poly.entity_id
_entity_poly.type
_entity_poly.pdbx_seq_one_letter_code
_entity_poly.pdbx_strand_id
1 'polypeptide(L)'
;MMNKNGNLYTLLYALLLAAFVAGVLAWVSTSLAPRRKANEEAAKLAFIRAAAGMPEAEIDSLESDGLKVFRAMGEEDTLFVLPCSGSGLWGPIWGYIALEPDTCLVRGASFDHKSETPGLGSRIGEKAFGALFAGRQFDGRLYNAADAISGATETSQGVEKMVRECVAKYSACFDSTGRFVIREKEDEQL
;
A
#
# COMPACT_ATOMS: atom_id res chain seq x y z
N MET A 1 16.78 20.44 54.90
CA MET A 1 17.71 19.74 53.99
C MET A 1 17.16 18.33 53.76
N MET A 2 16.79 17.99 52.53
CA MET A 2 16.26 16.66 52.20
C MET A 2 17.41 15.63 52.25
N ASN A 3 17.22 14.51 52.95
CA ASN A 3 18.25 13.50 53.16
C ASN A 3 18.52 12.73 51.84
N LYS A 4 19.70 12.95 51.23
CA LYS A 4 20.06 12.43 49.89
C LYS A 4 20.39 10.93 49.86
N ASN A 5 20.41 10.26 51.02
CA ASN A 5 20.79 8.85 51.17
C ASN A 5 19.61 7.91 51.49
N GLY A 6 18.36 8.36 51.31
CA GLY A 6 17.17 7.52 51.55
C GLY A 6 16.55 6.99 50.25
N ASN A 7 16.02 5.77 50.28
CA ASN A 7 15.27 5.16 49.15
C ASN A 7 14.18 6.10 48.57
N LEU A 8 13.62 6.98 49.42
CA LEU A 8 12.64 7.99 49.02
C LEU A 8 13.22 9.04 48.06
N TYR A 9 14.48 9.46 48.24
CA TYR A 9 15.14 10.40 47.33
C TYR A 9 15.32 9.76 45.94
N THR A 10 15.76 8.51 45.90
CA THR A 10 15.90 7.74 44.66
C THR A 10 14.55 7.55 43.96
N LEU A 11 13.48 7.24 44.72
CA LEU A 11 12.13 7.11 44.17
C LEU A 11 11.60 8.42 43.58
N LEU A 12 11.73 9.53 44.31
CA LEU A 12 11.29 10.85 43.84
C LEU A 12 12.10 11.33 42.63
N TYR A 13 13.42 11.11 42.64
CA TYR A 13 14.29 11.43 41.50
C TYR A 13 13.93 10.60 40.27
N ALA A 14 13.71 9.29 40.43
CA ALA A 14 13.31 8.40 39.33
C ALA A 14 11.97 8.81 38.73
N LEU A 15 10.99 9.20 39.55
CA LEU A 15 9.69 9.70 39.08
C LEU A 15 9.83 11.02 38.30
N LEU A 16 10.63 11.97 38.81
CA LEU A 16 10.88 13.24 38.12
C LEU A 16 11.62 13.05 36.80
N LEU A 17 12.66 12.21 36.79
CA LEU A 17 13.42 11.89 35.59
C LEU A 17 12.55 11.16 34.56
N ALA A 18 11.73 10.20 34.99
CA ALA A 18 10.81 9.48 34.11
C ALA A 18 9.77 10.43 33.47
N ALA A 19 9.18 11.33 34.26
CA ALA A 19 8.25 12.33 33.74
C ALA A 19 8.93 13.28 32.74
N PHE A 20 10.16 13.72 33.05
CA PHE A 20 10.95 14.57 32.15
C PHE A 20 11.28 13.86 30.83
N VAL A 21 11.80 12.63 30.89
CA VAL A 21 12.13 11.84 29.68
C VAL A 21 10.89 11.54 28.85
N ALA A 22 9.77 11.18 29.48
CA ALA A 22 8.50 10.96 28.79
C ALA A 22 8.00 12.24 28.09
N GLY A 23 8.11 13.40 28.75
CA GLY A 23 7.77 14.69 28.16
C GLY A 23 8.63 15.04 26.95
N VAL A 24 9.94 14.85 27.05
CA VAL A 24 10.87 15.09 25.92
C VAL A 24 10.58 14.15 24.76
N LEU A 25 10.38 12.85 25.02
CA LEU A 25 10.04 11.87 23.98
C LEU A 25 8.70 12.16 23.32
N ALA A 26 7.68 12.55 24.10
CA ALA A 26 6.38 12.94 23.57
C ALA A 26 6.48 14.19 22.68
N TRP A 27 7.24 15.20 23.12
CA TRP A 27 7.46 16.42 22.33
C TRP A 27 8.23 16.14 21.04
N VAL A 28 9.32 15.37 21.12
CA VAL A 28 10.09 14.95 19.93
C VAL A 28 9.21 14.13 18.98
N SER A 29 8.44 13.16 19.49
CA SER A 29 7.55 12.33 18.68
C SER A 29 6.44 13.14 18.00
N THR A 30 5.80 14.06 18.73
CA THR A 30 4.73 14.91 18.17
C THR A 30 5.27 15.91 17.15
N SER A 31 6.46 16.47 17.37
CA SER A 31 7.12 17.38 16.42
C SER A 31 7.56 16.67 15.12
N LEU A 32 7.95 15.39 15.19
CA LEU A 32 8.31 14.57 14.01
C LEU A 32 7.10 13.94 13.31
N ALA A 33 5.95 13.81 13.98
CA ALA A 33 4.73 13.25 13.41
C ALA A 33 4.29 13.90 12.07
N PRO A 34 4.26 15.24 11.89
CA PRO A 34 3.86 15.83 10.61
C PRO A 34 4.81 15.46 9.46
N ARG A 35 6.13 15.37 9.72
CA ARG A 35 7.11 14.99 8.71
C ARG A 35 6.99 13.52 8.29
N ARG A 36 6.70 12.62 9.24
CA ARG A 36 6.44 11.20 8.94
C ARG A 36 5.23 11.05 8.03
N LYS A 37 4.11 11.71 8.38
CA LYS A 37 2.88 11.66 7.57
C LYS A 37 3.05 12.20 6.16
N ALA A 38 3.73 13.33 6.01
CA ALA A 38 4.01 13.88 4.69
C ALA A 38 4.87 12.95 3.83
N ASN A 39 5.88 12.30 4.44
CA ASN A 39 6.72 11.31 3.75
C ASN A 39 5.95 10.03 3.41
N GLU A 40 5.04 9.58 4.28
CA GLU A 40 4.19 8.40 4.05
C GLU A 40 3.20 8.63 2.90
N GLU A 41 2.50 9.78 2.90
CA GLU A 41 1.59 10.14 1.80
C GLU A 41 2.37 10.35 0.49
N ALA A 42 3.52 11.01 0.52
CA ALA A 42 4.37 11.17 -0.66
C ALA A 42 4.86 9.81 -1.20
N ALA A 43 5.28 8.90 -0.33
CA ALA A 43 5.69 7.55 -0.72
C ALA A 43 4.54 6.76 -1.34
N LYS A 44 3.33 6.85 -0.76
CA LYS A 44 2.12 6.23 -1.30
C LYS A 44 1.77 6.75 -2.69
N LEU A 45 1.78 8.08 -2.87
CA LEU A 45 1.52 8.68 -4.17
C LEU A 45 2.58 8.30 -5.20
N ALA A 46 3.87 8.31 -4.83
CA ALA A 46 4.95 7.85 -5.71
C ALA A 46 4.76 6.40 -6.15
N PHE A 47 4.26 5.55 -5.25
CA PHE A 47 4.03 4.13 -5.53
C PHE A 47 2.81 3.89 -6.44
N ILE A 48 1.72 4.65 -6.25
CA ILE A 48 0.56 4.65 -7.17
C ILE A 48 0.99 5.12 -8.57
N ARG A 49 1.77 6.20 -8.64
CA ARG A 49 2.32 6.73 -9.90
C ARG A 49 3.26 5.74 -10.59
N ALA A 50 4.05 4.99 -9.82
CA ALA A 50 4.90 3.94 -10.36
C ALA A 50 4.09 2.80 -10.99
N ALA A 51 2.98 2.39 -10.36
CA ALA A 51 2.07 1.38 -10.93
C ALA A 51 1.40 1.88 -12.22
N ALA A 52 0.95 3.14 -12.24
CA ALA A 52 0.39 3.79 -13.43
C ALA A 52 1.43 4.01 -14.55
N GLY A 53 2.71 4.12 -14.19
CA GLY A 53 3.77 4.54 -15.11
C GLY A 53 3.73 6.03 -15.44
N MET A 54 3.05 6.84 -14.60
CA MET A 54 2.82 8.27 -14.79
C MET A 54 3.42 9.06 -13.63
N PRO A 55 4.66 9.56 -13.75
CA PRO A 55 5.39 10.17 -12.63
C PRO A 55 4.79 11.50 -12.16
N GLU A 56 4.02 12.18 -13.01
CA GLU A 56 3.42 13.48 -12.72
C GLU A 56 1.89 13.42 -12.64
N ALA A 57 1.30 12.21 -12.66
CA ALA A 57 -0.15 12.08 -12.62
C ALA A 57 -0.75 12.69 -11.35
N GLU A 58 -1.87 13.38 -11.54
CA GLU A 58 -2.78 13.76 -10.48
C GLU A 58 -3.52 12.50 -10.00
N ILE A 59 -3.56 12.30 -8.68
CA ILE A 59 -4.11 11.08 -8.08
C ILE A 59 -5.30 11.47 -7.21
N ASP A 60 -6.49 11.05 -7.64
CA ASP A 60 -7.71 11.18 -6.86
C ASP A 60 -7.98 9.89 -6.09
N SER A 61 -8.42 10.04 -4.84
CA SER A 61 -8.92 8.93 -4.03
C SER A 61 -10.44 8.87 -4.18
N LEU A 62 -10.92 7.74 -4.70
CA LEU A 62 -12.33 7.45 -4.93
C LEU A 62 -12.79 6.27 -4.07
N GLU A 63 -14.11 6.12 -3.98
CA GLU A 63 -14.74 4.95 -3.38
C GLU A 63 -15.78 4.39 -4.35
N SER A 64 -15.78 3.07 -4.52
CA SER A 64 -16.74 2.34 -5.36
C SER A 64 -17.24 1.14 -4.59
N ASP A 65 -18.54 1.05 -4.31
CA ASP A 65 -19.14 -0.04 -3.51
C ASP A 65 -18.44 -0.28 -2.15
N GLY A 66 -17.99 0.80 -1.47
CA GLY A 66 -17.25 0.70 -0.20
C GLY A 66 -15.78 0.28 -0.36
N LEU A 67 -15.29 0.20 -1.60
CA LEU A 67 -13.92 -0.15 -1.93
C LEU A 67 -13.14 1.07 -2.37
N LYS A 68 -11.92 1.22 -1.84
CA LYS A 68 -11.03 2.29 -2.23
C LYS A 68 -10.48 2.06 -3.64
N VAL A 69 -10.62 3.06 -4.50
CA VAL A 69 -10.02 3.09 -5.84
C VAL A 69 -9.26 4.40 -5.99
N PHE A 70 -8.19 4.42 -6.76
CA PHE A 70 -7.54 5.67 -7.15
C PHE A 70 -7.73 5.93 -8.63
N ARG A 71 -7.85 7.19 -9.01
CA ARG A 71 -7.81 7.61 -10.41
C ARG A 71 -6.52 8.35 -10.65
N ALA A 72 -5.70 7.85 -11.56
CA ALA A 72 -4.47 8.50 -12.00
C ALA A 72 -4.74 9.19 -13.34
N MET A 73 -4.60 10.52 -13.36
CA MET A 73 -4.85 11.35 -14.54
C MET A 73 -3.50 11.88 -15.06
N GLY A 74 -3.10 11.41 -16.24
CA GLY A 74 -2.01 11.97 -17.02
C GLY A 74 -2.52 13.04 -18.00
N GLU A 75 -1.66 13.48 -18.91
CA GLU A 75 -2.02 14.47 -19.93
C GLU A 75 -3.06 13.96 -20.93
N GLU A 76 -2.94 12.69 -21.35
CA GLU A 76 -3.81 12.07 -22.36
C GLU A 76 -4.58 10.85 -21.85
N ASP A 77 -4.10 10.22 -20.77
CA ASP A 77 -4.60 8.94 -20.27
C ASP A 77 -5.16 9.06 -18.86
N THR A 78 -6.24 8.34 -18.59
CA THR A 78 -6.77 8.15 -17.22
C THR A 78 -6.78 6.66 -16.89
N LEU A 79 -6.18 6.30 -15.76
CA LEU A 79 -6.12 4.91 -15.28
C LEU A 79 -6.80 4.78 -13.92
N PHE A 80 -7.39 3.61 -13.67
CA PHE A 80 -7.85 3.23 -12.34
C PHE A 80 -6.80 2.38 -11.63
N VAL A 81 -6.36 2.81 -10.45
CA VAL A 81 -5.36 2.11 -9.66
C VAL A 81 -6.02 1.45 -8.46
N LEU A 82 -5.96 0.12 -8.42
CA LEU A 82 -6.60 -0.71 -7.40
C LEU A 82 -5.59 -1.09 -6.32
N PRO A 83 -5.84 -0.73 -5.04
CA PRO A 83 -5.04 -1.23 -3.93
C PRO A 83 -5.40 -2.70 -3.65
N CYS A 84 -4.37 -3.54 -3.61
CA CYS A 84 -4.44 -4.96 -3.26
C CYS A 84 -3.57 -5.22 -2.03
N SER A 85 -4.01 -6.12 -1.16
CA SER A 85 -3.30 -6.49 0.06
C SER A 85 -3.43 -7.99 0.30
N GLY A 86 -2.37 -8.62 0.80
CA GLY A 86 -2.36 -10.04 1.11
C GLY A 86 -1.25 -10.40 2.09
N SER A 87 -0.94 -11.69 2.13
CA SER A 87 0.08 -12.25 3.02
C SER A 87 1.19 -12.90 2.20
N GLY A 88 2.43 -12.50 2.48
CA GLY A 88 3.64 -13.19 2.05
C GLY A 88 4.03 -14.29 3.04
N LEU A 89 5.31 -14.68 3.04
CA LEU A 89 5.83 -15.71 3.92
C LEU A 89 6.00 -15.19 5.36
N TRP A 90 6.53 -13.98 5.53
CA TRP A 90 6.92 -13.44 6.84
C TRP A 90 6.04 -12.28 7.30
N GLY A 91 5.13 -11.80 6.46
CA GLY A 91 4.29 -10.67 6.81
C GLY A 91 3.38 -10.20 5.69
N PRO A 92 2.73 -9.04 5.89
CA PRO A 92 1.86 -8.47 4.88
C PRO A 92 2.65 -8.03 3.65
N ILE A 93 2.04 -8.28 2.51
CA ILE A 93 2.41 -7.77 1.20
C ILE A 93 1.27 -6.91 0.67
N TRP A 94 1.58 -5.92 -0.15
CA TRP A 94 0.57 -5.09 -0.78
C TRP A 94 1.02 -4.69 -2.18
N GLY A 95 0.08 -4.20 -2.97
CA GLY A 95 0.39 -3.66 -4.28
C GLY A 95 -0.69 -2.74 -4.81
N TYR A 96 -0.33 -2.05 -5.87
CA TYR A 96 -1.22 -1.20 -6.66
C TYR A 96 -1.18 -1.68 -8.09
N ILE A 97 -2.36 -1.90 -8.68
CA ILE A 97 -2.51 -2.39 -10.04
C ILE A 97 -3.26 -1.33 -10.83
N ALA A 98 -2.61 -0.78 -11.85
CA ALA A 98 -3.20 0.25 -12.71
C ALA A 98 -3.88 -0.41 -13.92
N LEU A 99 -5.16 -0.08 -14.12
CA LEU A 99 -6.02 -0.62 -15.16
C LEU A 99 -6.44 0.48 -16.13
N GLU A 100 -6.47 0.14 -17.40
CA GLU A 100 -7.18 0.90 -18.42
C GLU A 100 -8.71 0.76 -18.18
N PRO A 101 -9.47 1.87 -18.17
CA PRO A 101 -10.91 1.84 -17.85
C PRO A 101 -11.75 0.92 -18.76
N ASP A 102 -11.47 0.93 -20.06
CA ASP A 102 -12.32 0.28 -21.06
C ASP A 102 -11.91 -1.16 -21.35
N THR A 103 -10.61 -1.43 -21.41
CA THR A 103 -10.08 -2.75 -21.78
C THR A 103 -9.83 -3.62 -20.56
N CYS A 104 -9.73 -3.00 -19.37
CA CYS A 104 -9.29 -3.64 -18.13
C CYS A 104 -7.95 -4.37 -18.27
N LEU A 105 -7.12 -3.88 -19.20
CA LEU A 105 -5.73 -4.25 -19.31
C LEU A 105 -4.95 -3.60 -18.19
N VAL A 106 -4.09 -4.39 -17.56
CA VAL A 106 -3.14 -3.90 -16.57
C VAL A 106 -2.07 -3.10 -17.30
N ARG A 107 -1.98 -1.79 -17.05
CA ARG A 107 -0.87 -0.98 -17.56
C ARG A 107 0.42 -1.33 -16.82
N GLY A 108 0.31 -1.49 -15.51
CA GLY A 108 1.44 -1.82 -14.65
C GLY A 108 0.98 -2.17 -13.25
N ALA A 109 1.91 -2.72 -12.48
CA ALA A 109 1.72 -2.99 -11.08
C ALA A 109 2.97 -2.58 -10.29
N SER A 110 2.79 -2.31 -9.01
CA SER A 110 3.89 -2.13 -8.07
C SER A 110 3.54 -2.84 -6.78
N PHE A 111 4.49 -3.59 -6.21
CA PHE A 111 4.30 -4.38 -5.01
C PHE A 111 5.34 -4.02 -3.97
N ASP A 112 5.01 -4.28 -2.70
CA ASP A 112 5.92 -4.03 -1.59
C ASP A 112 5.51 -4.92 -0.41
N HIS A 113 6.35 -4.95 0.62
CA HIS A 113 6.21 -5.85 1.75
C HIS A 113 6.71 -5.23 3.04
N LYS A 114 6.26 -5.79 4.17
CA LYS A 114 6.77 -5.35 5.48
C LYS A 114 8.02 -6.09 5.92
N SER A 115 8.10 -7.40 5.63
CA SER A 115 9.05 -8.28 6.34
C SER A 115 9.63 -9.43 5.50
N GLU A 116 9.47 -9.40 4.18
CA GLU A 116 10.09 -10.42 3.33
C GLU A 116 11.61 -10.34 3.35
N THR A 117 12.26 -11.48 3.10
CA THR A 117 13.71 -11.58 3.19
C THR A 117 14.40 -10.73 2.10
N PRO A 118 15.35 -9.84 2.47
CA PRO A 118 16.18 -9.10 1.52
C PRO A 118 16.85 -10.02 0.49
N GLY A 119 16.74 -9.70 -0.80
CA GLY A 119 17.32 -10.47 -1.91
C GLY A 119 16.54 -11.72 -2.36
N LEU A 120 15.48 -12.10 -1.65
CA LEU A 120 14.58 -13.20 -2.01
C LEU A 120 13.16 -12.66 -2.23
N GLY A 121 12.26 -12.82 -1.26
CA GLY A 121 10.87 -12.35 -1.36
C GLY A 121 10.74 -10.84 -1.52
N SER A 122 11.72 -10.07 -1.05
CA SER A 122 11.74 -8.60 -1.23
C SER A 122 11.81 -8.14 -2.69
N ARG A 123 12.23 -9.02 -3.60
CA ARG A 123 12.34 -8.72 -5.02
C ARG A 123 10.99 -8.45 -5.70
N ILE A 124 9.87 -8.73 -5.03
CA ILE A 124 8.55 -8.29 -5.51
C ILE A 124 8.45 -6.75 -5.64
N GLY A 125 9.25 -6.01 -4.86
CA GLY A 125 9.33 -4.55 -4.92
C GLY A 125 10.17 -4.00 -6.07
N GLU A 126 10.83 -4.86 -6.83
CA GLU A 126 11.59 -4.44 -8.00
C GLU A 126 10.64 -4.06 -9.15
N LYS A 127 10.96 -2.98 -9.87
CA LYS A 127 10.20 -2.54 -11.05
C LYS A 127 10.03 -3.65 -12.09
N ALA A 128 11.04 -4.52 -12.23
CA ALA A 128 11.02 -5.65 -13.15
C ALA A 128 9.90 -6.66 -12.82
N PHE A 129 9.62 -6.89 -11.53
CA PHE A 129 8.56 -7.78 -11.11
C PHE A 129 7.18 -7.19 -11.40
N GLY A 130 6.96 -5.92 -11.07
CA GLY A 130 5.72 -5.21 -11.40
C GLY A 130 5.44 -5.12 -12.91
N ALA A 131 6.50 -5.00 -13.72
CA ALA A 131 6.41 -4.97 -15.18
C ALA A 131 5.92 -6.28 -15.80
N LEU A 132 6.03 -7.42 -15.08
CA LEU A 132 5.42 -8.66 -15.53
C LEU A 132 3.92 -8.46 -15.72
N PHE A 133 3.24 -7.70 -14.87
CA PHE A 133 1.78 -7.58 -14.93
C PHE A 133 1.26 -6.77 -16.12
N ALA A 134 2.12 -5.98 -16.77
CA ALA A 134 1.73 -5.11 -17.88
C ALA A 134 1.19 -5.89 -19.10
N GLY A 135 0.14 -5.37 -19.72
CA GLY A 135 -0.49 -5.92 -20.92
C GLY A 135 -1.37 -7.15 -20.69
N ARG A 136 -1.61 -7.54 -19.44
CA ARG A 136 -2.50 -8.68 -19.11
C ARG A 136 -3.89 -8.23 -18.71
N GLN A 137 -4.87 -9.10 -18.93
CA GLN A 137 -6.26 -8.88 -18.51
C GLN A 137 -6.40 -9.03 -17.01
N PHE A 138 -7.14 -8.11 -16.36
CA PHE A 138 -7.45 -8.23 -14.93
C PHE A 138 -8.59 -9.21 -14.64
N ASP A 139 -8.38 -10.50 -14.87
CA ASP A 139 -9.41 -11.55 -14.80
C ASP A 139 -9.10 -12.70 -13.82
N GLY A 140 -8.04 -12.55 -13.01
CA GLY A 140 -7.63 -13.54 -12.02
C GLY A 140 -6.93 -14.77 -12.61
N ARG A 141 -6.83 -14.88 -13.93
CA ARG A 141 -5.94 -15.84 -14.64
C ARG A 141 -4.52 -15.29 -14.77
N LEU A 142 -4.25 -14.21 -14.05
CA LEU A 142 -3.21 -13.26 -14.37
C LEU A 142 -1.84 -13.91 -14.48
N TYR A 143 -1.39 -14.79 -13.58
CA TYR A 143 -0.03 -15.33 -13.66
C TYR A 143 0.16 -16.59 -12.82
N ASN A 144 0.99 -17.53 -13.32
CA ASN A 144 1.77 -18.43 -12.48
C ASN A 144 3.02 -17.66 -12.03
N ALA A 145 2.92 -16.93 -10.92
CA ALA A 145 4.04 -16.11 -10.42
C ALA A 145 5.17 -16.96 -9.79
N ALA A 146 4.93 -18.26 -9.59
CA ALA A 146 5.82 -19.19 -8.89
C ALA A 146 7.28 -19.22 -9.42
N ASP A 147 7.50 -18.86 -10.69
CA ASP A 147 8.82 -18.85 -11.33
C ASP A 147 9.47 -17.46 -11.44
N ALA A 148 8.81 -16.39 -10.99
CA ALA A 148 9.31 -15.03 -11.19
C ALA A 148 10.53 -14.69 -10.31
N ILE A 149 10.64 -15.28 -9.13
CA ILE A 149 11.75 -15.05 -8.20
C ILE A 149 12.30 -16.39 -7.72
N SER A 150 13.47 -16.76 -8.25
CA SER A 150 14.20 -17.94 -7.80
C SER A 150 14.47 -17.87 -6.29
N GLY A 151 14.04 -18.90 -5.55
CA GLY A 151 14.19 -18.99 -4.09
C GLY A 151 13.11 -18.30 -3.28
N ALA A 152 12.10 -17.67 -3.90
CA ALA A 152 11.00 -16.99 -3.20
C ALA A 152 9.62 -17.42 -3.71
N THR A 153 9.41 -18.74 -3.84
CA THR A 153 8.16 -19.33 -4.33
C THR A 153 6.97 -18.96 -3.44
N GLU A 154 7.11 -19.02 -2.12
CA GLU A 154 6.02 -18.69 -1.17
C GLU A 154 5.56 -17.22 -1.30
N THR A 155 6.50 -16.28 -1.39
CA THR A 155 6.19 -14.85 -1.59
C THR A 155 5.50 -14.62 -2.93
N SER A 156 5.96 -15.30 -3.99
CA SER A 156 5.40 -15.19 -5.33
C SER A 156 3.97 -15.76 -5.39
N GLN A 157 3.72 -16.90 -4.75
CA GLN A 157 2.38 -17.46 -4.58
C GLN A 157 1.48 -16.57 -3.72
N GLY A 158 2.05 -15.90 -2.70
CA GLY A 158 1.36 -14.89 -1.90
C GLY A 158 0.86 -13.73 -2.76
N VAL A 159 1.71 -13.20 -3.66
CA VAL A 159 1.31 -12.16 -4.62
C VAL A 159 0.22 -12.67 -5.56
N GLU A 160 0.36 -13.88 -6.11
CA GLU A 160 -0.66 -14.46 -6.99
C GLU A 160 -2.02 -14.55 -6.29
N LYS A 161 -2.04 -15.07 -5.06
CA LYS A 161 -3.24 -15.16 -4.23
C LYS A 161 -3.83 -13.77 -3.96
N MET A 162 -3.00 -12.81 -3.58
CA MET A 162 -3.41 -11.43 -3.33
C MET A 162 -4.07 -10.81 -4.57
N VAL A 163 -3.48 -10.99 -5.75
CA VAL A 163 -4.03 -10.46 -7.01
C VAL A 163 -5.37 -11.12 -7.32
N ARG A 164 -5.49 -12.43 -7.14
CA ARG A 164 -6.74 -13.17 -7.34
C ARG A 164 -7.86 -12.69 -6.41
N GLU A 165 -7.55 -12.49 -5.13
CA GLU A 165 -8.48 -11.94 -4.15
C GLU A 165 -8.86 -10.49 -4.48
N CYS A 166 -7.90 -9.70 -5.00
CA CYS A 166 -8.16 -8.34 -5.47
C CYS A 166 -9.14 -8.33 -6.64
N VAL A 167 -8.95 -9.20 -7.64
CA VAL A 167 -9.90 -9.37 -8.76
C VAL A 167 -11.28 -9.74 -8.25
N ALA A 168 -11.38 -10.70 -7.34
CA ALA A 168 -12.66 -11.09 -6.76
C ALA A 168 -13.33 -9.93 -6.01
N LYS A 169 -12.56 -9.13 -5.28
CA LYS A 169 -13.04 -7.98 -4.51
C LYS A 169 -13.62 -6.90 -5.42
N TYR A 170 -12.93 -6.57 -6.51
CA TYR A 170 -13.35 -5.52 -7.45
C TYR A 170 -14.27 -6.04 -8.57
N SER A 171 -14.61 -7.33 -8.59
CA SER A 171 -15.45 -7.93 -9.64
C SER A 171 -16.82 -7.25 -9.80
N ALA A 172 -17.37 -6.67 -8.73
CA ALA A 172 -18.63 -5.92 -8.75
C ALA A 172 -18.52 -4.56 -9.47
N CYS A 173 -17.30 -4.01 -9.56
CA CYS A 173 -17.02 -2.73 -10.22
C CYS A 173 -16.87 -2.88 -11.75
N PHE A 174 -17.11 -4.07 -12.31
CA PHE A 174 -17.17 -4.26 -13.75
C PHE A 174 -18.62 -4.17 -14.24
N ASP A 175 -18.83 -3.51 -15.37
CA ASP A 175 -20.14 -3.47 -16.03
C ASP A 175 -20.38 -4.71 -16.90
N SER A 176 -21.56 -4.79 -17.55
CA SER A 176 -21.93 -5.90 -18.42
C SER A 176 -21.08 -6.01 -19.70
N THR A 177 -20.30 -4.97 -20.02
CA THR A 177 -19.36 -4.94 -21.15
C THR A 177 -17.92 -5.25 -20.72
N GLY A 178 -17.69 -5.45 -19.42
CA GLY A 178 -16.39 -5.74 -18.84
C GLY A 178 -15.52 -4.50 -18.59
N ARG A 179 -16.09 -3.29 -18.60
CA ARG A 179 -15.39 -2.05 -18.26
C ARG A 179 -15.40 -1.80 -16.77
N PHE A 180 -14.34 -1.18 -16.25
CA PHE A 180 -14.28 -0.78 -14.87
C PHE A 180 -15.07 0.52 -14.66
N VAL A 181 -16.07 0.48 -13.78
CA VAL A 181 -16.95 1.60 -13.45
C VAL A 181 -16.87 1.93 -11.96
N ILE A 182 -16.78 3.22 -11.66
CA ILE A 182 -16.91 3.72 -10.29
C ILE A 182 -18.40 3.88 -9.99
N ARG A 183 -18.86 3.20 -8.95
CA ARG A 183 -20.21 3.37 -8.39
C ARG A 183 -20.10 4.19 -7.12
N GLU A 184 -20.28 5.49 -7.27
CA GLU A 184 -20.44 6.37 -6.12
C GLU A 184 -21.73 5.94 -5.40
N LYS A 185 -21.70 5.84 -4.07
CA LYS A 185 -22.95 5.75 -3.33
C LYS A 185 -23.74 7.01 -3.67
N GLU A 186 -24.90 6.87 -4.29
CA GLU A 186 -25.91 7.94 -4.25
C GLU A 186 -26.01 8.36 -2.79
N ASP A 187 -25.76 9.64 -2.53
CA ASP A 187 -25.88 10.22 -1.21
C ASP A 187 -27.19 9.73 -0.60
N GLU A 188 -27.08 9.02 0.52
CA GLU A 188 -28.20 8.64 1.37
C GLU A 188 -28.71 9.95 2.01
N GLN A 189 -29.32 10.82 1.19
CA GLN A 189 -30.14 11.94 1.62
C GLN A 189 -31.51 11.37 1.99
N LEU A 190 -31.66 10.98 3.25
CA LEU A 190 -32.94 10.85 3.95
C LEU A 190 -32.80 11.28 5.41
#